data_AF-A0A6P4HNU8-F1
#
_entry.id   AF-A0A6P4HNU8-F1
#
_cell.length_a   1.000
_cell.length_b   1.000
_cell.length_c   1.000
_cell.angle_alpha   90.00
_cell.angle_beta   90.00
_cell.angle_gamma   90.00
#
_symmetry.space_group_name_H-M   'P 1'
#
loop_
_entity.id
_entity.type
_entity.pdbx_description
1 polymer ?
#
loop_
_entity_poly.entity_id
_entity_poly.type
_entity_poly.pdbx_seq_one_letter_code
_entity_poly.pdbx_strand_id
1 'polypeptide(L)'
;SGFPETLIALIVKDILSALIYIHSHNFVHGAIRAKIILLNSLKASISNFGDYQTFINHGRKSRFLYGSTKGRKQQLNWTAPEVLHQSLCGYSEKIDIYSLGITCCEMANGFQPFKGTELTYMYIEKIRGNLHFLMDKNSIMEEQ
;
A
#
# COMPACT_ATOMS: atom_id res chain seq x y z
N SER A 1 -7.20 19.38 -0.31
CA SER A 1 -7.70 18.72 0.92
C SER A 1 -8.02 17.28 0.59
N GLY A 2 -7.91 16.35 1.54
CA GLY A 2 -8.32 14.97 1.32
C GLY A 2 -9.83 14.74 1.44
N PHE A 3 -10.22 13.48 1.32
CA PHE A 3 -11.60 13.03 1.36
C PHE A 3 -12.17 12.95 2.79
N PRO A 4 -13.52 13.09 2.94
CA PRO A 4 -14.18 12.82 4.21
C PRO A 4 -13.98 11.37 4.66
N GLU A 5 -13.88 11.15 5.98
CA GLU A 5 -13.69 9.83 6.58
C GLU A 5 -14.76 8.82 6.12
N THR A 6 -16.03 9.23 6.06
CA THR A 6 -17.13 8.38 5.59
C THR A 6 -16.90 7.88 4.16
N LEU A 7 -16.39 8.73 3.27
CA LEU A 7 -16.08 8.32 1.89
C LEU A 7 -14.91 7.34 1.88
N ILE A 8 -13.87 7.60 2.67
CA ILE A 8 -12.72 6.70 2.82
C ILE A 8 -13.18 5.33 3.34
N ALA A 9 -14.05 5.28 4.35
CA ALA A 9 -14.57 4.03 4.91
C ALA A 9 -15.34 3.20 3.86
N LEU A 10 -16.17 3.85 3.03
CA LEU A 10 -16.88 3.18 1.94
C LEU A 10 -15.91 2.61 0.89
N ILE A 11 -14.91 3.39 0.49
CA ILE A 11 -13.87 2.94 -0.45
C ILE A 11 -13.12 1.74 0.13
N VAL A 12 -12.65 1.85 1.38
CA VAL A 12 -11.87 0.80 2.05
C VAL A 12 -12.68 -0.48 2.20
N LYS A 13 -13.98 -0.40 2.49
CA LYS A 13 -14.86 -1.59 2.54
C LYS A 13 -14.85 -2.38 1.22
N ASP A 14 -14.99 -1.69 0.09
CA ASP A 14 -14.98 -2.32 -1.22
C ASP A 14 -13.60 -2.87 -1.58
N ILE A 15 -12.53 -2.13 -1.26
CA ILE A 15 -11.16 -2.58 -1.51
C ILE A 15 -10.82 -3.80 -0.66
N LEU A 16 -11.22 -3.84 0.62
CA LEU A 16 -11.04 -5.01 1.47
C LEU A 16 -11.78 -6.23 0.92
N SER A 17 -12.98 -6.04 0.38
CA SER A 17 -13.73 -7.13 -0.27
C SER A 17 -12.96 -7.71 -1.47
N ALA A 18 -12.36 -6.83 -2.29
CA ALA A 18 -11.52 -7.25 -3.41
C ALA A 18 -10.21 -7.94 -2.95
N LEU A 19 -9.57 -7.43 -1.89
CA LEU A 19 -8.37 -8.03 -1.30
C LEU A 19 -8.65 -9.43 -0.73
N ILE A 20 -9.74 -9.60 0.02
CA ILE A 20 -10.20 -10.90 0.52
C ILE A 20 -10.30 -11.90 -0.63
N TYR A 21 -10.92 -11.49 -1.74
CA TYR A 21 -11.08 -12.34 -2.92
C TYR A 21 -9.73 -12.75 -3.54
N ILE A 22 -8.84 -11.80 -3.83
CA ILE A 22 -7.57 -12.16 -4.50
C ILE A 22 -6.64 -12.93 -3.55
N HIS A 23 -6.64 -12.61 -2.26
CA HIS A 23 -5.84 -13.30 -1.24
C HIS A 23 -6.30 -14.75 -1.07
N SER A 24 -7.62 -15.01 -1.11
CA SER A 24 -8.14 -16.39 -1.08
C SER A 24 -7.75 -17.22 -2.31
N HIS A 25 -7.40 -16.55 -3.41
CA HIS A 25 -6.90 -17.16 -4.64
C HIS A 25 -5.36 -17.20 -4.71
N ASN A 26 -4.67 -16.95 -3.59
CA ASN A 26 -3.21 -16.96 -3.49
C ASN A 26 -2.52 -15.90 -4.37
N PHE A 27 -3.19 -14.77 -4.58
CA PHE A 27 -2.62 -13.59 -5.24
C PHE A 27 -2.36 -12.48 -4.24
N VAL A 28 -1.34 -11.69 -4.53
CA VAL A 28 -1.02 -10.43 -3.85
C VAL A 28 -1.02 -9.35 -4.92
N HIS A 29 -1.67 -8.21 -4.66
CA HIS A 29 -1.75 -7.14 -5.66
C HIS A 29 -0.43 -6.39 -5.80
N GLY A 30 0.25 -6.09 -4.68
CA GLY A 30 1.61 -5.54 -4.64
C GLY A 30 1.73 -4.04 -4.99
N ALA A 31 0.61 -3.35 -5.24
CA ALA A 31 0.60 -1.98 -5.77
C ALA A 31 -0.61 -1.13 -5.30
N ILE A 32 -1.22 -1.46 -4.15
CA ILE A 32 -2.39 -0.75 -3.60
C ILE A 32 -2.05 0.70 -3.26
N ARG A 33 -2.73 1.65 -3.94
CA ARG A 33 -2.57 3.12 -3.86
C ARG A 33 -3.84 3.83 -4.32
N ALA A 34 -4.06 5.09 -3.93
CA ALA A 34 -5.29 5.80 -4.30
C ALA A 34 -5.48 5.89 -5.82
N LYS A 35 -4.38 6.12 -6.56
CA LYS A 35 -4.43 6.28 -8.04
C LYS A 35 -4.96 5.06 -8.81
N ILE A 36 -4.96 3.87 -8.21
CA ILE A 36 -5.42 2.63 -8.85
C ILE A 36 -6.81 2.20 -8.37
N ILE A 37 -7.41 2.96 -7.47
CA ILE A 37 -8.78 2.77 -7.02
C ILE A 37 -9.70 3.53 -7.96
N LEU A 38 -10.55 2.80 -8.68
CA LEU A 38 -11.52 3.35 -9.59
C LEU A 38 -12.87 3.47 -8.89
N LEU A 39 -13.45 4.66 -8.95
CA LEU A 39 -14.75 4.96 -8.36
C LEU A 39 -15.81 5.04 -9.46
N ASN A 40 -16.95 4.41 -9.22
CA ASN A 40 -18.18 4.73 -9.94
C ASN A 40 -19.24 5.22 -8.94
N SER A 41 -20.46 5.45 -9.41
CA SER A 41 -21.55 5.98 -8.58
C SER A 41 -21.93 5.10 -7.37
N LEU A 42 -21.56 3.82 -7.36
CA LEU A 42 -22.02 2.84 -6.39
C LEU A 42 -20.91 2.08 -5.65
N LYS A 43 -19.71 1.97 -6.22
CA LYS A 43 -18.62 1.16 -5.68
C LYS A 43 -17.23 1.66 -6.04
N ALA A 44 -16.26 1.30 -5.20
CA ALA A 44 -14.85 1.34 -5.52
C ALA A 44 -14.37 -0.02 -6.07
N SER A 45 -13.33 0.00 -6.89
CA SER A 45 -12.70 -1.20 -7.44
C SER A 45 -11.20 -1.02 -7.61
N ILE A 46 -10.43 -2.08 -7.37
CA ILE A 46 -8.97 -2.07 -7.62
C ILE A 46 -8.69 -2.37 -9.09
N SER A 47 -7.69 -1.69 -9.65
CA SER A 47 -7.22 -1.85 -11.02
C SER A 47 -5.70 -2.04 -11.06
N ASN A 48 -5.12 -2.23 -12.25
CA ASN A 48 -3.68 -2.29 -12.46
C ASN A 48 -2.96 -3.44 -11.72
N PHE A 49 -3.28 -4.67 -12.12
CA PHE A 49 -2.58 -5.88 -11.70
C PHE A 49 -1.22 -6.08 -12.40
N GLY A 50 -0.46 -5.01 -12.65
CA GLY A 50 0.87 -5.13 -13.29
C GLY A 50 1.96 -5.68 -12.37
N ASP A 51 1.78 -5.47 -11.05
CA ASP A 51 2.74 -5.85 -10.00
C ASP A 51 2.28 -7.05 -9.15
N TYR A 52 1.22 -7.72 -9.61
CA TYR A 52 0.68 -8.86 -8.89
C TYR A 52 1.70 -9.99 -8.77
N GLN A 53 1.58 -10.76 -7.69
CA GLN A 53 2.39 -11.95 -7.46
C GLN A 53 1.48 -13.08 -7.01
N THR A 54 1.93 -14.32 -7.22
CA THR A 54 1.22 -15.52 -6.77
C THR A 54 2.11 -16.40 -5.90
N PHE A 55 1.53 -16.97 -4.86
CA PHE A 55 2.20 -18.01 -4.08
C PHE A 55 2.32 -19.33 -4.83
N ILE A 56 1.66 -19.48 -5.99
CA ILE A 56 1.68 -20.70 -6.79
C ILE A 56 2.83 -20.62 -7.79
N ASN A 57 3.86 -21.43 -7.61
CA ASN A 57 4.96 -21.56 -8.56
C ASN A 57 5.12 -23.02 -8.99
N HIS A 58 5.08 -23.29 -10.30
CA HIS A 58 5.13 -24.65 -10.86
C HIS A 58 4.18 -25.65 -10.16
N GLY A 59 2.94 -25.23 -9.89
CA GLY A 59 1.91 -26.05 -9.24
C GLY A 59 2.10 -26.27 -7.73
N ARG A 60 3.11 -25.64 -7.11
CA ARG A 60 3.35 -25.72 -5.67
C ARG A 60 3.05 -24.38 -5.01
N LYS A 61 2.38 -24.42 -3.86
CA LYS A 61 2.14 -23.25 -3.03
C LYS A 61 3.36 -22.97 -2.14
N SER A 62 4.03 -21.86 -2.38
CA SER A 62 5.04 -21.27 -1.51
C SER A 62 4.40 -20.66 -0.26
N ARG A 63 5.11 -20.70 0.86
CA ARG A 63 4.65 -20.06 2.11
C ARG A 63 4.84 -18.54 2.09
N PHE A 64 5.90 -18.08 1.43
CA PHE A 64 6.27 -16.67 1.34
C PHE A 64 6.64 -16.31 -0.10
N LEU A 65 6.50 -15.03 -0.41
CA LEU A 65 6.96 -14.43 -1.65
C LEU A 65 8.29 -13.72 -1.44
N TYR A 66 9.05 -13.64 -2.52
CA TYR A 66 10.32 -12.94 -2.60
C TYR A 66 10.28 -12.11 -3.88
N GLY A 67 10.54 -10.80 -3.77
CA GLY A 67 10.45 -9.93 -4.94
C GLY A 67 11.35 -8.71 -4.81
N SER A 68 11.84 -8.23 -5.97
CA SER A 68 12.73 -7.08 -6.04
C SER A 68 11.95 -5.79 -6.23
N THR A 69 12.29 -4.74 -5.48
CA THR A 69 11.72 -3.39 -5.66
C THR A 69 12.32 -2.61 -6.85
N LYS A 70 13.24 -3.22 -7.61
CA LYS A 70 13.85 -2.62 -8.80
C LYS A 70 12.78 -2.20 -9.82
N GLY A 71 12.90 -0.98 -10.35
CA GLY A 71 11.93 -0.42 -11.31
C GLY A 71 10.63 0.12 -10.68
N ARG A 72 10.39 -0.09 -9.38
CA ARG A 72 9.10 0.24 -8.71
C ARG A 72 9.17 1.53 -7.89
N LYS A 73 10.03 2.47 -8.27
CA LYS A 73 10.25 3.74 -7.52
C LYS A 73 8.96 4.48 -7.18
N GLN A 74 8.00 4.51 -8.12
CA GLN A 74 6.74 5.25 -7.98
C GLN A 74 5.79 4.70 -6.90
N GLN A 75 6.04 3.53 -6.32
CA GLN A 75 5.15 2.95 -5.31
C GLN A 75 5.83 2.57 -3.99
N LEU A 76 7.14 2.87 -3.85
CA LEU A 76 7.91 2.58 -2.64
C LEU A 76 7.32 3.25 -1.40
N ASN A 77 6.69 4.42 -1.56
CA ASN A 77 6.08 5.15 -0.45
C ASN A 77 4.89 4.39 0.18
N TRP A 78 4.25 3.46 -0.54
CA TRP A 78 3.19 2.58 -0.02
C TRP A 78 3.71 1.20 0.36
N THR A 79 4.87 0.79 -0.16
CA THR A 79 5.45 -0.55 0.05
C THR A 79 5.74 -0.83 1.53
N ALA A 80 5.36 -2.01 2.00
CA ALA A 80 5.58 -2.47 3.37
C ALA A 80 7.08 -2.63 3.72
N PRO A 81 7.49 -2.40 4.98
CA PRO A 81 8.90 -2.45 5.39
C PRO A 81 9.55 -3.80 5.11
N GLU A 82 8.83 -4.91 5.27
CA GLU A 82 9.34 -6.28 5.02
C GLU A 82 9.68 -6.51 3.53
N VAL A 83 8.99 -5.84 2.61
CA VAL A 83 9.32 -5.88 1.17
C VAL A 83 10.54 -5.01 0.87
N LEU A 84 10.66 -3.87 1.54
CA LEU A 84 11.80 -2.97 1.40
C LEU A 84 13.08 -3.59 1.97
N HIS A 85 12.97 -4.31 3.09
CA HIS A 85 14.08 -4.94 3.79
C HIS A 85 14.73 -6.09 2.99
N GLN A 86 13.98 -6.73 2.08
CA GLN A 86 14.48 -7.79 1.18
C GLN A 86 15.21 -8.94 1.89
N SER A 87 14.77 -9.31 3.10
CA SER A 87 15.38 -10.42 3.83
C SER A 87 14.91 -11.78 3.32
N LEU A 88 15.62 -12.83 3.75
CA LEU A 88 15.28 -14.23 3.46
C LEU A 88 13.99 -14.70 4.13
N CYS A 89 13.36 -13.88 4.98
CA CYS A 89 12.06 -14.18 5.59
C CYS A 89 10.90 -14.06 4.58
N GLY A 90 11.10 -13.33 3.47
CA GLY A 90 10.06 -13.07 2.48
C GLY A 90 8.90 -12.26 3.05
N TYR A 91 7.78 -12.25 2.33
CA TYR A 91 6.56 -11.56 2.76
C TYR A 91 5.30 -12.34 2.36
N SER A 92 4.17 -11.93 2.94
CA SER A 92 2.85 -12.51 2.71
C SER A 92 1.92 -11.52 2.01
N GLU A 93 0.66 -11.88 1.81
CA GLU A 93 -0.38 -11.00 1.26
C GLU A 93 -0.68 -9.78 2.15
N LYS A 94 -0.19 -9.78 3.41
CA LYS A 94 -0.35 -8.68 4.36
C LYS A 94 0.33 -7.38 3.91
N ILE A 95 1.22 -7.43 2.93
CA ILE A 95 1.81 -6.22 2.33
C ILE A 95 0.75 -5.34 1.66
N ASP A 96 -0.34 -5.92 1.16
CA ASP A 96 -1.46 -5.16 0.58
C ASP A 96 -2.24 -4.43 1.69
N ILE A 97 -2.35 -5.02 2.89
CA ILE A 97 -3.03 -4.42 4.04
C ILE A 97 -2.23 -3.21 4.56
N TYR A 98 -0.90 -3.35 4.65
CA TYR A 98 -0.03 -2.22 4.95
C TYR A 98 -0.22 -1.09 3.93
N SER A 99 -0.16 -1.42 2.65
CA SER A 99 -0.28 -0.46 1.55
C SER A 99 -1.66 0.22 1.54
N LEU A 100 -2.72 -0.51 1.90
CA LEU A 100 -4.06 0.04 2.10
C LEU A 100 -4.12 1.05 3.26
N GLY A 101 -3.46 0.76 4.38
CA GLY A 101 -3.33 1.72 5.48
C GLY A 101 -2.66 3.02 5.05
N ILE A 102 -1.55 2.93 4.30
CA ILE A 102 -0.89 4.10 3.73
C ILE A 102 -1.80 4.84 2.74
N THR A 103 -2.58 4.11 1.95
CA THR A 103 -3.56 4.68 1.00
C THR A 103 -4.70 5.43 1.71
N CYS A 104 -5.12 4.98 2.90
CA CYS A 104 -6.09 5.72 3.72
C CYS A 104 -5.55 7.10 4.08
N CYS A 105 -4.29 7.18 4.49
CA CYS A 105 -3.65 8.45 4.82
C CYS A 105 -3.44 9.34 3.59
N GLU A 106 -3.07 8.76 2.44
CA GLU A 106 -3.04 9.46 1.15
C GLU A 106 -4.39 10.13 0.85
N MET A 107 -5.49 9.39 0.98
CA MET A 107 -6.83 9.90 0.74
C MET A 107 -7.26 10.96 1.77
N ALA A 108 -6.96 10.77 3.05
CA ALA A 108 -7.31 11.72 4.12
C ALA A 108 -6.54 13.05 4.00
N ASN A 109 -5.30 12.98 3.55
CA ASN A 109 -4.42 14.14 3.44
C ASN A 109 -4.55 14.86 2.09
N GLY A 110 -4.88 14.10 1.04
CA GLY A 110 -5.00 14.60 -0.33
C GLY A 110 -3.65 14.78 -1.02
N PHE A 111 -2.58 14.17 -0.50
CA PHE A 111 -1.27 14.12 -1.16
C PHE A 111 -0.58 12.78 -0.85
N GLN A 112 0.35 12.39 -1.72
CA GLN A 112 1.06 11.12 -1.58
C GLN A 112 1.90 11.06 -0.28
N PRO A 113 2.00 9.88 0.36
CA PRO A 113 2.91 9.68 1.49
C PRO A 113 4.36 10.01 1.10
N PHE A 114 5.13 10.59 2.04
CA PHE A 114 6.54 10.99 1.84
C PHE A 114 6.77 11.94 0.66
N LYS A 115 5.80 12.81 0.34
CA LYS A 115 5.94 13.81 -0.72
C LYS A 115 7.09 14.77 -0.41
N GLY A 116 8.02 14.93 -1.34
CA GLY A 116 9.16 15.85 -1.20
C GLY A 116 10.31 15.28 -0.36
N THR A 117 10.21 14.03 0.08
CA THR A 117 11.23 13.36 0.89
C THR A 117 12.10 12.44 0.05
N GLU A 118 13.39 12.34 0.38
CA GLU A 118 14.30 11.36 -0.22
C GLU A 118 13.87 9.92 0.07
N LEU A 119 13.99 9.04 -0.92
CA LEU A 119 13.59 7.63 -0.78
C LEU A 119 14.34 6.89 0.34
N THR A 120 15.61 7.25 0.56
CA THR A 120 16.44 6.68 1.63
C THR A 120 15.89 7.05 3.02
N TYR A 121 15.40 8.28 3.17
CA TYR A 121 14.79 8.71 4.44
C TYR A 121 13.47 7.96 4.68
N MET A 122 12.60 7.89 3.67
CA MET A 122 11.37 7.07 3.75
C MET A 122 11.67 5.62 4.15
N TYR A 123 12.72 5.03 3.56
CA TYR A 123 13.15 3.68 3.90
C TYR A 123 13.55 3.56 5.37
N ILE A 124 14.39 4.46 5.88
CA ILE A 124 14.85 4.45 7.27
C ILE A 124 13.66 4.56 8.24
N GLU A 125 12.74 5.48 7.99
CA GLU A 125 11.58 5.69 8.86
C GLU A 125 10.67 4.46 8.93
N LYS A 126 10.44 3.80 7.79
CA LYS A 126 9.65 2.55 7.75
C LYS A 126 10.32 1.41 8.51
N ILE A 127 11.64 1.26 8.39
CA ILE A 127 12.38 0.18 9.07
C ILE A 127 12.46 0.43 10.58
N ARG A 128 12.50 1.69 11.02
CA ARG A 128 12.45 2.06 12.44
C ARG A 128 11.09 1.83 13.10
N GLY A 129 10.03 1.62 12.31
CA GLY A 129 8.66 1.51 12.82
C GLY A 129 8.04 2.86 13.17
N ASN A 130 8.62 3.97 12.71
CA ASN A 130 8.08 5.31 12.93
C ASN A 130 6.84 5.52 12.04
N LEU A 131 5.66 5.34 12.62
CA LEU A 131 4.36 5.60 11.97
C LEU A 131 3.95 7.09 12.05
N HIS A 132 4.70 7.90 12.80
CA HIS A 132 4.35 9.28 13.16
C HIS A 132 4.14 10.23 11.96
N PHE A 133 4.59 9.87 10.76
CA PHE A 133 4.37 10.64 9.53
C PHE A 133 3.13 10.24 8.73
N LEU A 134 2.18 9.48 9.31
CA LEU A 134 0.79 9.52 8.86
C LEU A 134 0.19 10.88 9.25
N MET A 135 0.77 11.94 8.69
CA MET A 135 0.57 13.34 9.02
C MET A 135 -0.91 13.66 8.96
N ASP A 136 -1.50 14.10 10.06
CA ASP A 136 -2.71 14.90 9.94
C ASP A 136 -2.33 16.26 9.33
N LYS A 137 -3.29 17.00 8.79
CA LYS A 137 -3.04 18.35 8.27
C LYS A 137 -2.39 19.29 9.30
N ASN A 138 -2.58 19.02 10.59
CA ASN A 138 -2.13 19.89 11.67
C ASN A 138 -0.62 19.77 11.88
N SER A 139 -0.05 18.58 11.68
CA SER A 139 1.39 18.33 11.84
C SER A 139 2.26 19.06 10.80
N ILE A 140 1.69 19.47 9.66
CA ILE A 140 2.40 20.23 8.61
C ILE A 140 2.40 21.74 8.89
N MET A 141 1.43 22.21 9.68
CA MET A 141 1.29 23.63 10.00
C MET A 141 2.21 24.08 11.14
N GLU A 142 2.89 23.17 11.84
CA GLU A 142 3.88 23.51 12.88
C GLU A 142 5.30 23.73 12.32
N GLU A 143 5.54 23.45 11.03
CA GLU A 143 6.85 23.67 10.36
C GLU A 143 6.84 24.81 9.31
N GLN A 144 5.87 25.72 9.36
CA GLN A 144 5.84 26.97 8.57
C GLN A 144 5.89 28.21 9.47
#